data_AF-A0A1C6RJT3-F1
#
_entry.id   AF-A0A1C6RJT3-F1
#
_cell.length_a   1.000
_cell.length_b   1.000
_cell.length_c   1.000
_cell.angle_alpha   90.00
_cell.angle_beta   90.00
_cell.angle_gamma   90.00
#
_symmetry.space_group_name_H-M   'P 1'
#
loop_
_entity.id
_entity.type
_entity.pdbx_description
1 polymer ?
#
loop_
_entity_poly.entity_id
_entity_poly.type
_entity_poly.pdbx_seq_one_letter_code
_entity_poly.pdbx_strand_id
1 'polypeptide(L)'
;MRTRAVVAGGVVLVLVAVVGIVLGLRQVGDRLRLPLTGRACTVQTDDGQVSLNAEQMAHAATIAAIGSRRGMPERAVVVALATAYQESGLRNLAGGDRDSIGLFQQRPSQGWGTPEQIRDTRYATRKFYAALKKVRGWEEMRVTDAAQKVQRSAFPEAYEKWADESQVLTQALLGHATTAVTCTLGGDPAMRGAAALDALGRGLTLDWGVAAFASGDDQPAGRGYFSTDVDGDPTLLKVGVNDFERSPEGSLMTSAEGVRAGWRYAHWLVSHAKPHGVKRVVYDGREWTAKRGDWKRLPDSDRGDTQVLAEVHADV
;
A
#
# COMPACT_ATOMS: atom_id res chain seq x y z
N MET A 1 45.93 31.78 37.21
CA MET A 1 44.70 31.04 37.61
C MET A 1 43.39 31.71 37.14
N ARG A 2 43.30 33.05 37.03
CA ARG A 2 42.06 33.75 36.63
C ARG A 2 41.62 33.55 35.17
N THR A 3 42.54 33.38 34.21
CA THR A 3 42.23 33.22 32.78
C THR A 3 41.61 31.87 32.42
N ARG A 4 41.96 30.79 33.12
CA ARG A 4 41.39 29.45 32.89
C ARG A 4 39.95 29.32 33.38
N ALA A 5 39.59 30.05 34.44
CA ALA A 5 38.22 30.06 34.98
C ALA A 5 37.23 30.78 34.06
N VAL A 6 37.66 31.88 33.43
CA VAL A 6 36.82 32.64 32.47
C VAL A 6 36.58 31.84 31.18
N VAL A 7 37.61 31.16 30.67
CA VAL A 7 37.48 30.30 29.48
C VAL A 7 36.59 29.07 29.78
N ALA A 8 36.75 28.44 30.95
CA ALA A 8 35.91 27.32 31.35
C ALA A 8 34.43 27.74 31.51
N GLY A 9 34.17 28.91 32.11
CA GLY A 9 32.81 29.44 32.25
C GLY A 9 32.13 29.75 30.90
N GLY A 10 32.89 30.31 29.95
CA GLY A 10 32.39 30.56 28.59
C GLY A 10 32.05 29.29 27.82
N VAL A 11 32.88 28.25 27.92
CA VAL A 11 32.65 26.95 27.25
C VAL A 11 31.41 26.25 27.81
N VAL A 12 31.21 26.28 29.14
CA VAL A 12 30.02 25.69 29.77
C VAL A 12 28.75 26.41 29.33
N LEU A 13 28.76 27.75 29.24
CA LEU A 13 27.61 28.53 28.77
C LEU A 13 27.25 28.21 27.31
N VAL A 14 28.24 28.08 26.44
CA VAL A 14 28.02 27.69 25.03
C VAL A 14 27.45 26.28 24.93
N LEU A 15 27.98 25.32 25.69
CA LEU A 15 27.47 23.94 25.69
C LEU A 15 26.03 23.86 26.19
N VAL A 16 25.67 24.60 27.25
CA VAL A 16 24.29 24.66 27.75
C VAL A 16 23.36 25.30 26.73
N ALA A 17 23.80 26.38 26.06
CA ALA A 17 23.03 27.01 25.00
C ALA A 17 22.81 26.07 23.80
N VAL A 18 23.85 25.35 23.36
CA VAL A 18 23.75 24.38 22.26
C VAL A 18 22.82 23.22 22.63
N VAL A 19 22.95 22.67 23.83
CA VAL A 19 22.06 21.61 24.32
C VAL A 19 20.62 22.12 24.43
N GLY A 20 20.41 23.34 24.93
CA GLY A 20 19.09 23.99 24.98
C GLY A 20 18.49 24.20 23.59
N ILE A 21 19.28 24.61 22.60
CA ILE A 21 18.86 24.76 21.20
C ILE A 21 18.54 23.39 20.59
N VAL A 22 19.37 22.37 20.81
CA VAL A 22 19.14 21.01 20.26
C VAL A 22 17.89 20.37 20.88
N LEU A 23 17.72 20.48 22.20
CA LEU A 23 16.52 19.99 22.89
C LEU A 23 15.28 20.80 22.48
N GLY A 24 15.41 22.12 22.35
CA GLY A 24 14.37 22.99 21.82
C GLY A 24 13.96 22.61 20.40
N LEU A 25 14.92 22.41 19.49
CA LEU A 25 14.66 21.99 18.11
C LEU A 25 14.05 20.59 18.02
N ARG A 26 14.43 19.65 18.90
CA ARG A 26 13.81 18.32 18.97
C ARG A 26 12.38 18.39 19.48
N GLN A 27 12.16 19.12 20.58
CA GLN A 27 10.84 19.24 21.21
C GLN A 27 9.86 20.09 20.39
N VAL A 28 10.38 21.05 19.61
CA VAL A 28 9.62 21.84 18.64
C VAL A 28 9.44 21.06 17.34
N GLY A 29 10.42 20.27 16.89
CA GLY A 29 10.28 19.37 15.73
C GLY A 29 9.22 18.28 15.93
N ASP A 30 9.12 17.74 17.15
CA ASP A 30 8.10 16.76 17.52
C ASP A 30 6.69 17.37 17.65
N ARG A 31 6.62 18.70 17.89
CA ARG A 31 5.35 19.45 18.06
C ARG A 31 4.91 20.21 16.81
N LEU A 32 5.83 20.59 15.93
CA LEU A 32 5.55 21.14 14.60
C LEU A 32 5.27 20.00 13.63
N ARG A 33 4.10 19.37 13.78
CA ARG A 33 3.46 18.74 12.62
C ARG A 33 2.95 19.88 11.75
N LEU A 34 3.83 20.45 10.92
CA LEU A 34 3.37 21.27 9.80
C LEU A 34 2.34 20.41 9.07
N PRO A 35 1.09 20.87 8.87
CA PRO A 35 0.18 20.14 8.02
C PRO A 35 0.88 20.08 6.66
N LEU A 36 1.32 18.90 6.26
CA LEU A 36 1.60 18.64 4.86
C LEU A 36 0.24 18.74 4.19
N THR A 37 -0.19 19.97 3.87
CA THR A 37 -1.24 20.27 2.91
C THR A 37 -0.73 19.87 1.52
N GLY A 38 -0.36 18.61 1.36
CA GLY A 38 0.45 18.13 0.26
C GLY A 38 0.48 16.61 0.21
N ARG A 39 -0.27 16.06 -0.74
CA ARG A 39 0.05 14.80 -1.42
C ARG A 39 0.41 13.62 -0.50
N ALA A 40 -0.52 13.24 0.36
CA ALA A 40 -0.37 12.10 1.27
C ALA A 40 -1.51 11.10 1.09
N CYS A 41 -1.18 9.84 1.30
CA CYS A 41 -2.12 8.75 1.51
C CYS A 41 -2.17 8.42 3.00
N THR A 42 -3.36 8.39 3.56
CA THR A 42 -3.58 8.04 4.96
C THR A 42 -4.46 6.80 5.03
N VAL A 43 -4.02 5.84 5.84
CA VAL A 43 -4.77 4.65 6.23
C VAL A 43 -5.25 4.85 7.65
N GLN A 44 -6.56 4.74 7.85
CA GLN A 44 -7.18 4.81 9.15
C GLN A 44 -8.00 3.54 9.40
N THR A 45 -7.66 2.80 10.45
CA THR A 45 -8.45 1.69 10.98
C THR A 45 -8.73 1.93 12.46
N ASP A 46 -9.47 1.02 13.09
CA ASP A 46 -9.68 1.05 14.55
C ASP A 46 -8.36 0.81 15.32
N ASP A 47 -7.42 0.10 14.71
CA ASP A 47 -6.11 -0.24 15.29
C ASP A 47 -5.08 0.88 15.18
N GLY A 48 -5.32 1.91 14.36
CA GLY A 48 -4.40 3.05 14.24
C GLY A 48 -4.43 3.79 12.91
N GLN A 49 -3.41 4.64 12.73
CA GLN A 49 -3.26 5.49 11.55
C GLN A 49 -1.85 5.37 10.98
N VAL A 50 -1.76 5.22 9.66
CA VAL A 50 -0.49 5.23 8.91
C VAL A 50 -0.56 6.28 7.81
N SER A 51 0.47 7.10 7.66
CA SER A 51 0.57 8.07 6.57
C SER A 51 1.78 7.77 5.69
N LEU A 52 1.54 7.68 4.39
CA LEU A 52 2.50 7.35 3.34
C LEU A 52 2.39 8.36 2.20
N ASN A 53 3.45 8.50 1.40
CA ASN A 53 3.27 9.15 0.09
C ASN A 53 2.60 8.17 -0.91
N ALA A 54 2.21 8.68 -2.08
CA ALA A 54 1.50 7.88 -3.07
C ALA A 54 2.30 6.69 -3.62
N GLU A 55 3.63 6.81 -3.74
CA GLU A 55 4.50 5.72 -4.22
C GLU A 55 4.60 4.60 -3.18
N GLN A 56 4.84 4.96 -1.92
CA GLN A 56 4.89 4.01 -0.80
C GLN A 56 3.55 3.29 -0.63
N MET A 57 2.43 4.01 -0.77
CA MET A 57 1.09 3.42 -0.70
C MET A 57 0.84 2.41 -1.83
N ALA A 58 1.23 2.75 -3.07
CA ALA A 58 1.14 1.82 -4.20
C ALA A 58 1.97 0.55 -3.94
N HIS A 59 3.19 0.68 -3.42
CA HIS A 59 4.04 -0.47 -3.09
C HIS A 59 3.46 -1.34 -1.97
N ALA A 60 2.91 -0.74 -0.91
CA ALA A 60 2.21 -1.47 0.15
C ALA A 60 1.01 -2.25 -0.40
N ALA A 61 0.20 -1.60 -1.24
CA ALA A 61 -0.95 -2.24 -1.89
C ALA A 61 -0.54 -3.41 -2.80
N THR A 62 0.56 -3.29 -3.55
CA THR A 62 1.13 -4.39 -4.34
C THR A 62 1.59 -5.55 -3.45
N ILE A 63 2.25 -5.30 -2.32
CA ILE A 63 2.67 -6.35 -1.36
C ILE A 63 1.45 -7.14 -0.85
N ALA A 64 0.40 -6.43 -0.43
CA ALA A 64 -0.81 -7.04 0.10
C ALA A 64 -1.56 -7.85 -0.96
N ALA A 65 -1.73 -7.28 -2.16
CA ALA A 65 -2.39 -7.94 -3.28
C ALA A 65 -1.69 -9.24 -3.69
N ILE A 66 -0.37 -9.21 -3.87
CA ILE A 66 0.41 -10.40 -4.22
C ILE A 66 0.37 -11.44 -3.10
N GLY A 67 0.36 -11.01 -1.83
CA GLY A 67 0.20 -11.92 -0.69
C GLY A 67 -1.11 -12.69 -0.78
N SER A 68 -2.23 -11.97 -0.94
CA SER A 68 -3.56 -12.54 -1.11
C SER A 68 -3.62 -13.47 -2.33
N ARG A 69 -3.14 -13.04 -3.49
CA ARG A 69 -3.10 -13.84 -4.73
C ARG A 69 -2.36 -15.16 -4.56
N ARG A 70 -1.34 -15.19 -3.69
CA ARG A 70 -0.52 -16.39 -3.42
C ARG A 70 -1.06 -17.28 -2.31
N GLY A 71 -2.26 -16.98 -1.81
CA GLY A 71 -2.87 -17.67 -0.67
C GLY A 71 -2.03 -17.55 0.60
N MET A 72 -1.30 -16.43 0.76
CA MET A 72 -0.62 -16.14 2.01
C MET A 72 -1.66 -15.74 3.06
N PRO A 73 -1.55 -16.22 4.31
CA PRO A 73 -2.40 -15.69 5.37
C PRO A 73 -2.01 -14.23 5.66
N GLU A 74 -2.91 -13.49 6.29
CA GLU A 74 -2.75 -12.04 6.54
C GLU A 74 -1.48 -11.71 7.30
N ARG A 75 -1.10 -12.56 8.25
CA ARG A 75 0.17 -12.43 8.98
C ARG A 75 1.38 -12.36 8.06
N ALA A 76 1.38 -13.07 6.92
CA ALA A 76 2.49 -12.96 5.97
C ALA A 76 2.56 -11.58 5.33
N VAL A 77 1.41 -10.94 5.09
CA VAL A 77 1.35 -9.57 4.57
C VAL A 77 1.91 -8.61 5.60
N VAL A 78 1.57 -8.77 6.88
CA VAL A 78 2.16 -8.00 7.99
C VAL A 78 3.69 -8.15 8.00
N VAL A 79 4.20 -9.38 7.95
CA VAL A 79 5.65 -9.65 7.94
C VAL A 79 6.32 -9.02 6.70
N ALA A 80 5.71 -9.12 5.53
CA ALA A 80 6.25 -8.54 4.30
C ALA A 80 6.26 -7.01 4.32
N LEU A 81 5.19 -6.37 4.78
CA LEU A 81 5.11 -4.91 4.93
C LEU A 81 6.13 -4.41 5.95
N ALA A 82 6.24 -5.06 7.12
CA ALA A 82 7.20 -4.68 8.15
C ALA A 82 8.65 -4.84 7.65
N THR A 83 8.90 -5.90 6.88
CA THR A 83 10.19 -6.09 6.22
C THR A 83 10.47 -4.96 5.23
N ALA A 84 9.57 -4.70 4.28
CA ALA A 84 9.78 -3.65 3.28
C ALA A 84 9.89 -2.25 3.89
N TYR A 85 9.18 -1.98 4.99
CA TYR A 85 9.35 -0.77 5.79
C TYR A 85 10.76 -0.65 6.36
N GLN A 86 11.24 -1.70 7.01
CA GLN A 86 12.56 -1.67 7.64
C GLN A 86 13.69 -1.58 6.61
N GLU A 87 13.55 -2.27 5.47
CA GLU A 87 14.59 -2.34 4.45
C GLU A 87 14.67 -1.06 3.61
N SER A 88 13.53 -0.44 3.26
CA SER A 88 13.51 0.67 2.30
C SER A 88 12.56 1.82 2.65
N GLY A 89 11.82 1.70 3.74
CA GLY A 89 10.68 2.58 4.01
C GLY A 89 9.59 2.44 2.96
N LEU A 90 9.35 1.23 2.43
CA LEU A 90 8.42 0.96 1.33
C LEU A 90 8.77 1.67 0.00
N ARG A 91 10.06 1.87 -0.29
CA ARG A 91 10.53 2.55 -1.52
C ARG A 91 11.26 1.58 -2.42
N ASN A 92 11.08 1.70 -3.74
CA ASN A 92 11.85 0.90 -4.68
C ASN A 92 13.23 1.54 -4.96
N LEU A 93 14.16 1.39 -4.02
CA LEU A 93 15.47 2.05 -4.09
C LEU A 93 16.34 1.48 -5.23
N ALA A 94 17.05 2.36 -5.94
CA ALA A 94 17.95 1.96 -7.02
C ALA A 94 19.19 1.18 -6.53
N GLY A 95 19.56 1.34 -5.26
CA GLY A 95 20.69 0.69 -4.59
C GLY A 95 20.67 0.95 -3.07
N GLY A 96 21.57 0.28 -2.35
CA GLY A 96 21.73 0.40 -0.89
C GLY A 96 23.05 -0.22 -0.42
N ASP A 97 23.05 -0.91 0.73
CA ASP A 97 24.27 -1.58 1.20
C ASP A 97 24.76 -2.64 0.20
N ARG A 98 26.04 -2.59 -0.18
CA ARG A 98 26.65 -3.48 -1.18
C ARG A 98 25.89 -3.46 -2.51
N ASP A 99 25.33 -4.59 -2.92
CA ASP A 99 24.55 -4.78 -4.15
C ASP A 99 23.04 -4.91 -3.87
N SER A 100 22.56 -4.40 -2.72
CA SER A 100 21.15 -4.43 -2.36
C SER A 100 20.31 -3.50 -3.24
N ILE A 101 19.14 -3.95 -3.69
CA ILE A 101 18.25 -3.18 -4.57
C ILE A 101 16.79 -3.37 -4.14
N GLY A 102 15.99 -2.33 -4.35
CA GLY A 102 14.54 -2.41 -4.36
C GLY A 102 13.88 -2.51 -2.99
N LEU A 103 12.60 -2.90 -3.02
CA LEU A 103 11.65 -2.80 -1.90
C LEU A 103 12.09 -3.53 -0.62
N PHE A 104 12.75 -4.67 -0.78
CA PHE A 104 13.22 -5.53 0.31
C PHE A 104 14.74 -5.52 0.48
N GLN A 105 15.45 -4.58 -0.20
CA GLN A 105 16.91 -4.52 -0.23
C GLN A 105 17.57 -5.89 -0.47
N GLN A 106 17.01 -6.64 -1.42
CA GLN A 106 17.49 -7.96 -1.78
C GLN A 106 18.81 -7.85 -2.55
N ARG A 107 19.66 -8.88 -2.45
CA ARG A 107 21.01 -8.87 -3.05
C ARG A 107 21.17 -9.92 -4.15
N PRO A 108 21.58 -9.54 -5.38
CA PRO A 108 21.89 -10.50 -6.44
C PRO A 108 22.97 -11.51 -6.02
N SER A 109 24.03 -11.04 -5.35
CA SER A 109 25.11 -11.89 -4.82
C SER A 109 24.67 -12.93 -3.79
N GLN A 110 23.47 -12.79 -3.22
CA GLN A 110 22.88 -13.76 -2.29
C GLN A 110 21.81 -14.66 -2.95
N GLY A 111 21.66 -14.60 -4.28
CA GLY A 111 20.75 -15.47 -5.04
C GLY A 111 19.29 -15.03 -5.04
N TRP A 112 19.00 -13.77 -4.68
CA TRP A 112 17.63 -13.25 -4.71
C TRP A 112 17.09 -13.06 -6.13
N GLY A 113 17.95 -12.74 -7.09
CA GLY A 113 17.61 -12.55 -8.52
C GLY A 113 18.65 -11.67 -9.22
N THR A 114 18.49 -11.40 -10.51
CA THR A 114 19.32 -10.38 -11.19
C THR A 114 18.94 -8.97 -10.72
N PRO A 115 19.80 -7.95 -10.88
CA PRO A 115 19.48 -6.56 -10.55
C PRO A 115 18.15 -6.07 -11.15
N GLU A 116 17.85 -6.46 -12.39
CA GLU A 116 16.62 -6.11 -13.10
C GLU A 116 15.41 -6.79 -12.45
N GLN A 117 15.54 -8.07 -12.07
CA GLN A 117 14.47 -8.82 -11.43
C GLN A 117 14.13 -8.24 -10.05
N ILE A 118 15.12 -7.97 -9.20
CA ILE A 118 14.84 -7.49 -7.85
C ILE A 118 14.44 -6.01 -7.80
N ARG A 119 14.67 -5.24 -8.87
CA ARG A 119 14.11 -3.89 -9.07
C ARG A 119 12.61 -3.93 -9.42
N ASP A 120 12.11 -5.03 -9.98
CA ASP A 120 10.68 -5.25 -10.12
C ASP A 120 10.07 -5.58 -8.75
N THR A 121 9.25 -4.66 -8.23
CA THR A 121 8.60 -4.80 -6.92
C THR A 121 7.75 -6.07 -6.82
N ARG A 122 7.12 -6.49 -7.92
CA ARG A 122 6.29 -7.70 -7.96
C ARG A 122 7.14 -8.95 -7.92
N TYR A 123 8.27 -8.97 -8.62
CA TYR A 123 9.24 -10.07 -8.51
C TYR A 123 9.80 -10.15 -7.10
N ALA A 124 10.31 -9.05 -6.55
CA ALA A 124 10.92 -9.00 -5.22
C ALA A 124 9.93 -9.48 -4.14
N THR A 125 8.67 -9.03 -4.23
CA THR A 125 7.58 -9.47 -3.34
C THR A 125 7.29 -10.97 -3.47
N ARG A 126 7.14 -11.49 -4.69
CA ARG A 126 6.93 -12.94 -4.91
C ARG A 126 8.08 -13.76 -4.37
N LYS A 127 9.32 -13.29 -4.55
CA LYS A 127 10.53 -13.94 -4.06
C LYS A 127 10.60 -13.93 -2.54
N PHE A 128 10.24 -12.82 -1.89
CA PHE A 128 10.14 -12.72 -0.43
C PHE A 128 9.14 -13.73 0.13
N TYR A 129 7.90 -13.77 -0.38
CA TYR A 129 6.91 -14.76 0.09
C TYR A 129 7.36 -16.21 -0.17
N ALA A 130 8.04 -16.48 -1.28
CA ALA A 130 8.60 -17.80 -1.56
C ALA A 130 9.71 -18.20 -0.57
N ALA A 131 10.47 -17.24 -0.04
CA ALA A 131 11.45 -17.47 1.02
C ALA A 131 10.76 -17.64 2.38
N LEU A 132 9.78 -16.80 2.71
CA LEU A 132 9.01 -16.90 3.96
C LEU A 132 8.32 -18.26 4.11
N LYS A 133 7.68 -18.79 3.05
CA LYS A 133 7.07 -20.13 3.07
C LYS A 133 8.05 -21.27 3.40
N LYS A 134 9.37 -21.06 3.25
CA LYS A 134 10.39 -22.08 3.58
C LYS A 134 10.84 -22.01 5.04
N VAL A 135 10.45 -20.98 5.78
CA VAL A 135 10.80 -20.82 7.20
C VAL A 135 9.82 -21.62 8.04
N ARG A 136 10.24 -22.74 8.64
CA ARG A 136 9.35 -23.56 9.47
C ARG A 136 8.83 -22.78 10.68
N GLY A 137 7.51 -22.76 10.87
CA GLY A 137 6.84 -22.16 12.02
C GLY A 137 6.78 -20.63 12.01
N TRP A 138 7.02 -20.00 10.85
CA TRP A 138 7.00 -18.53 10.73
C TRP A 138 5.65 -17.92 11.09
N GLU A 139 4.57 -18.70 10.95
CA GLU A 139 3.19 -18.32 11.23
C GLU A 139 2.97 -17.95 12.72
N GLU A 140 3.77 -18.50 13.62
CA GLU A 140 3.63 -18.28 15.08
C GLU A 140 4.74 -17.37 15.63
N MET A 141 5.80 -17.13 14.85
CA MET A 141 6.92 -16.28 15.23
C MET A 141 6.53 -14.81 15.30
N ARG A 142 7.15 -14.03 16.18
CA ARG A 142 7.07 -12.56 16.13
C ARG A 142 7.40 -12.05 14.72
N VAL A 143 6.90 -10.87 14.37
CA VAL A 143 7.14 -10.27 13.06
C VAL A 143 8.64 -10.15 12.79
N THR A 144 9.42 -9.72 13.79
CA THR A 144 10.87 -9.59 13.64
C THR A 144 11.58 -10.93 13.46
N ASP A 145 11.15 -11.97 14.15
CA ASP A 145 11.75 -13.30 14.06
C ASP A 145 11.53 -13.94 12.68
N ALA A 146 10.31 -13.81 12.15
CA ALA A 146 9.98 -14.28 10.81
C ALA A 146 10.75 -13.50 9.74
N ALA A 147 10.73 -12.16 9.81
CA ALA A 147 11.46 -11.29 8.88
C ALA A 147 12.97 -11.55 8.91
N GLN A 148 13.55 -11.66 10.11
CA GLN A 148 14.97 -11.91 10.30
C GLN A 148 15.39 -13.28 9.78
N LYS A 149 14.57 -14.33 9.90
CA LYS A 149 14.89 -15.64 9.30
C LYS A 149 14.92 -15.61 7.78
N VAL A 150 14.13 -14.73 7.16
CA VAL A 150 14.12 -14.52 5.70
C VAL A 150 15.31 -13.67 5.27
N GLN A 151 15.49 -12.48 5.86
CA GLN A 151 16.45 -11.47 5.42
C GLN A 151 17.87 -11.69 5.97
N ARG A 152 17.99 -12.26 7.17
CA ARG A 152 19.26 -12.48 7.90
C ARG A 152 20.09 -11.20 8.03
N SER A 153 19.46 -10.13 8.54
CA SER A 153 20.12 -8.84 8.76
C SER A 153 21.08 -8.85 9.97
N ALA A 154 21.86 -7.78 10.14
CA ALA A 154 22.67 -7.57 11.34
C ALA A 154 21.88 -7.08 12.56
N PHE A 155 20.59 -6.73 12.39
CA PHE A 155 19.76 -6.09 13.42
C PHE A 155 18.44 -6.86 13.61
N PRO A 156 18.46 -7.98 14.36
CA PRO A 156 17.34 -8.93 14.40
C PRO A 156 16.04 -8.35 14.97
N GLU A 157 16.10 -7.31 15.79
CA GLU A 157 14.93 -6.66 16.42
C GLU A 157 14.38 -5.46 15.62
N ALA A 158 15.05 -5.05 14.53
CA ALA A 158 14.73 -3.80 13.86
C ALA A 158 13.39 -3.79 13.13
N TYR A 159 12.79 -4.96 12.88
CA TYR A 159 11.51 -5.07 12.17
C TYR A 159 10.31 -4.91 13.12
N GLU A 160 10.45 -5.22 14.41
CA GLU A 160 9.32 -5.25 15.34
C GLU A 160 8.63 -3.89 15.46
N LYS A 161 9.40 -2.80 15.40
CA LYS A 161 8.87 -1.43 15.47
C LYS A 161 7.90 -1.07 14.34
N TRP A 162 7.81 -1.88 13.29
CA TRP A 162 6.90 -1.69 12.15
C TRP A 162 5.73 -2.67 12.15
N ALA A 163 5.62 -3.53 13.17
CA ALA A 163 4.57 -4.56 13.22
C ALA A 163 3.17 -3.94 13.27
N ASP A 164 2.98 -2.93 14.11
CA ASP A 164 1.68 -2.28 14.31
C ASP A 164 1.24 -1.50 13.07
N GLU A 165 2.10 -0.68 12.48
CA GLU A 165 1.80 0.02 11.22
C GLU A 165 1.50 -0.96 10.08
N SER A 166 2.22 -2.09 10.04
CA SER A 166 1.99 -3.12 9.03
C SER A 166 0.69 -3.88 9.23
N GLN A 167 0.23 -4.03 10.48
CA GLN A 167 -1.09 -4.56 10.81
C GLN A 167 -2.19 -3.60 10.32
N VAL A 168 -2.09 -2.31 10.63
CA VAL A 168 -3.03 -1.26 10.15
C VAL A 168 -3.14 -1.25 8.63
N LEU A 169 -2.00 -1.26 7.93
CA LEU A 169 -1.97 -1.35 6.47
C LEU A 169 -2.61 -2.64 5.96
N THR A 170 -2.32 -3.78 6.58
CA THR A 170 -2.88 -5.08 6.18
C THR A 170 -4.39 -5.10 6.30
N GLN A 171 -4.95 -4.63 7.42
CA GLN A 171 -6.39 -4.58 7.65
C GLN A 171 -7.11 -3.75 6.57
N ALA A 172 -6.58 -2.58 6.24
CA ALA A 172 -7.16 -1.74 5.20
C ALA A 172 -6.99 -2.34 3.79
N LEU A 173 -5.76 -2.74 3.41
CA LEU A 173 -5.45 -3.23 2.07
C LEU A 173 -6.06 -4.60 1.77
N LEU A 174 -6.37 -5.39 2.80
CA LEU A 174 -7.15 -6.62 2.70
C LEU A 174 -8.66 -6.41 2.92
N GLY A 175 -9.14 -5.16 2.92
CA GLY A 175 -10.56 -4.82 2.83
C GLY A 175 -11.37 -4.97 4.12
N HIS A 176 -10.73 -5.25 5.26
CA HIS A 176 -11.42 -5.39 6.55
C HIS A 176 -11.96 -4.07 7.09
N ALA A 177 -11.26 -2.98 6.80
CA ALA A 177 -11.68 -1.64 7.21
C ALA A 177 -12.17 -0.86 5.97
N THR A 178 -13.49 -0.72 5.83
CA THR A 178 -14.11 0.01 4.72
C THR A 178 -13.69 1.49 4.72
N THR A 179 -13.52 2.10 3.54
CA THR A 179 -13.11 3.51 3.38
C THR A 179 -11.77 3.90 4.05
N ALA A 180 -10.98 2.92 4.50
CA ALA A 180 -9.79 3.16 5.32
C ALA A 180 -8.64 3.79 4.55
N VAL A 181 -8.50 3.50 3.25
CA VAL A 181 -7.43 4.06 2.41
C VAL A 181 -7.91 5.33 1.73
N THR A 182 -7.27 6.44 2.07
CA THR A 182 -7.54 7.77 1.49
C THR A 182 -6.25 8.33 0.91
N CYS A 183 -6.30 8.95 -0.26
CA CYS A 183 -5.16 9.64 -0.86
C CYS A 183 -5.60 11.01 -1.36
N THR A 184 -4.97 12.09 -0.91
CA THR A 184 -5.21 13.42 -1.51
C THR A 184 -4.14 13.66 -2.56
N LEU A 185 -4.52 13.78 -3.82
CA LEU A 185 -3.59 13.91 -4.95
C LEU A 185 -3.65 15.31 -5.54
N GLY A 186 -2.47 15.88 -5.81
CA GLY A 186 -2.34 17.17 -6.49
C GLY A 186 -1.36 17.11 -7.66
N GLY A 187 -1.41 18.11 -8.54
CA GLY A 187 -0.64 18.17 -9.79
C GLY A 187 -1.10 17.16 -10.83
N ASP A 188 -0.49 17.20 -12.02
CA ASP A 188 -0.91 16.36 -13.14
C ASP A 188 -0.75 14.87 -12.87
N PRO A 189 -1.68 14.03 -13.37
CA PRO A 189 -1.53 12.59 -13.33
C PRO A 189 -0.37 12.14 -14.22
N ALA A 190 0.28 11.04 -13.86
CA ALA A 190 1.39 10.51 -14.67
C ALA A 190 0.92 9.80 -15.96
N MET A 191 -0.31 9.30 -15.98
CA MET A 191 -0.96 8.69 -17.15
C MET A 191 -2.40 9.20 -17.28
N ARG A 192 -2.96 9.05 -18.49
CA ARG A 192 -4.32 9.46 -18.86
C ARG A 192 -4.92 8.45 -19.86
N GLY A 193 -6.23 8.52 -20.04
CA GLY A 193 -6.98 7.82 -21.08
C GLY A 193 -6.70 6.32 -21.15
N ALA A 194 -6.64 5.80 -22.37
CA ALA A 194 -6.46 4.38 -22.63
C ALA A 194 -5.16 3.81 -22.04
N ALA A 195 -4.06 4.57 -22.08
CA ALA A 195 -2.78 4.13 -21.52
C ALA A 195 -2.84 3.91 -19.99
N ALA A 196 -3.58 4.77 -19.29
CA ALA A 196 -3.87 4.61 -17.86
C ALA A 196 -4.71 3.35 -17.58
N LEU A 197 -5.78 3.15 -18.35
CA LEU A 197 -6.66 1.97 -18.22
C LEU A 197 -5.90 0.66 -18.47
N ASP A 198 -5.10 0.60 -19.53
CA ASP A 198 -4.26 -0.55 -19.87
C ASP A 198 -3.27 -0.88 -18.74
N ALA A 199 -2.64 0.15 -18.17
CA ALA A 199 -1.69 -0.04 -17.07
C ALA A 199 -2.38 -0.50 -15.78
N LEU A 200 -3.57 0.02 -15.46
CA LEU A 200 -4.39 -0.46 -14.34
C LEU A 200 -4.85 -1.90 -14.53
N GLY A 201 -5.36 -2.26 -15.72
CA GLY A 201 -5.79 -3.63 -16.03
C GLY A 201 -4.64 -4.63 -15.93
N ARG A 202 -3.46 -4.28 -16.46
CA ARG A 202 -2.23 -5.07 -16.26
C ARG A 202 -1.88 -5.20 -14.78
N GLY A 203 -2.01 -4.12 -14.01
CA GLY A 203 -1.78 -4.11 -12.56
C GLY A 203 -2.70 -5.08 -11.82
N LEU A 204 -4.02 -5.04 -12.09
CA LEU A 204 -5.00 -5.96 -11.53
C LEU A 204 -4.67 -7.43 -11.86
N THR A 205 -4.26 -7.69 -13.11
CA THR A 205 -3.83 -9.03 -13.54
C THR A 205 -2.57 -9.50 -12.81
N LEU A 206 -1.59 -8.62 -12.63
CA LEU A 206 -0.30 -8.96 -12.03
C LEU A 206 -0.34 -9.03 -10.50
N ASP A 207 -1.16 -8.20 -9.86
CA ASP A 207 -1.21 -8.10 -8.39
C ASP A 207 -2.26 -9.04 -7.81
N TRP A 208 -3.48 -9.03 -8.37
CA TRP A 208 -4.61 -9.82 -7.86
C TRP A 208 -4.89 -11.09 -8.67
N GLY A 209 -4.45 -11.16 -9.93
CA GLY A 209 -4.78 -12.29 -10.80
C GLY A 209 -6.22 -12.24 -11.33
N VAL A 210 -6.84 -11.05 -11.31
CA VAL A 210 -8.14 -10.73 -11.89
C VAL A 210 -7.99 -10.74 -13.42
N ALA A 211 -8.91 -11.40 -14.11
CA ALA A 211 -8.85 -11.53 -15.57
C ALA A 211 -9.53 -10.35 -16.27
N ALA A 212 -9.05 -10.00 -17.46
CA ALA A 212 -9.76 -9.09 -18.35
C ALA A 212 -11.04 -9.77 -18.87
N PHE A 213 -12.10 -8.98 -19.03
CA PHE A 213 -13.40 -9.39 -19.55
C PHE A 213 -13.82 -8.42 -20.64
N ALA A 214 -14.00 -8.93 -21.86
CA ALA A 214 -14.58 -8.18 -22.95
C ALA A 214 -16.11 -8.30 -22.94
N SER A 215 -16.78 -7.24 -23.35
CA SER A 215 -18.23 -7.22 -23.51
C SER A 215 -18.66 -8.33 -24.49
N GLY A 216 -19.51 -9.26 -24.02
CA GLY A 216 -20.01 -10.38 -24.83
C GLY A 216 -19.34 -11.74 -24.57
N ASP A 217 -18.29 -11.79 -23.74
CA ASP A 217 -17.72 -13.06 -23.27
C ASP A 217 -18.56 -13.67 -22.12
N ASP A 218 -18.44 -14.98 -21.90
CA ASP A 218 -18.97 -15.62 -20.68
C ASP A 218 -18.23 -15.11 -19.45
N GLN A 219 -18.96 -14.61 -18.44
CA GLN A 219 -18.36 -14.08 -17.21
C GLN A 219 -17.53 -15.17 -16.51
N PRO A 220 -16.25 -14.93 -16.18
CA PRO A 220 -15.39 -15.95 -15.61
C PRO A 220 -15.88 -16.38 -14.23
N ALA A 221 -16.14 -17.68 -14.06
CA ALA A 221 -16.57 -18.26 -12.80
C ALA A 221 -15.49 -18.18 -11.71
N GLY A 222 -15.86 -17.76 -10.49
CA GLY A 222 -15.06 -17.91 -9.27
C GLY A 222 -13.83 -17.00 -9.09
N ARG A 223 -13.50 -16.15 -10.07
CA ARG A 223 -12.49 -15.08 -9.91
C ARG A 223 -13.11 -13.75 -10.31
N GLY A 224 -12.77 -12.68 -9.59
CA GLY A 224 -13.12 -11.33 -10.02
C GLY A 224 -12.59 -11.06 -11.44
N TYR A 225 -13.24 -10.15 -12.14
CA TYR A 225 -12.84 -9.72 -13.49
C TYR A 225 -12.69 -8.20 -13.55
N PHE A 226 -12.07 -7.69 -14.60
CA PHE A 226 -12.12 -6.27 -14.92
C PHE A 226 -12.46 -6.04 -16.38
N SER A 227 -13.06 -4.90 -16.70
CA SER A 227 -13.33 -4.45 -18.05
C SER A 227 -12.99 -2.97 -18.20
N THR A 228 -12.38 -2.63 -19.32
CA THR A 228 -12.09 -1.25 -19.77
C THR A 228 -13.03 -0.79 -20.89
N ASP A 229 -13.90 -1.69 -21.36
CA ASP A 229 -14.95 -1.39 -22.33
C ASP A 229 -16.27 -1.23 -21.56
N VAL A 230 -16.41 -0.09 -20.89
CA VAL A 230 -17.58 0.19 -20.06
C VAL A 230 -18.45 1.20 -20.78
N ASP A 231 -19.48 0.71 -21.47
CA ASP A 231 -20.44 1.50 -22.25
C ASP A 231 -19.78 2.46 -23.26
N GLY A 232 -18.61 2.07 -23.78
CA GLY A 232 -17.81 2.89 -24.70
C GLY A 232 -17.09 4.09 -24.06
N ASP A 233 -17.10 4.23 -22.73
CA ASP A 233 -16.37 5.28 -22.02
C ASP A 233 -14.86 4.94 -21.96
N PRO A 234 -13.99 5.72 -22.64
CA PRO A 234 -12.55 5.46 -22.71
C PRO A 234 -11.80 5.83 -21.42
N THR A 235 -12.52 6.22 -20.36
CA THR A 235 -11.95 6.63 -19.06
C THR A 235 -12.39 5.75 -17.91
N LEU A 236 -13.24 4.75 -18.15
CA LEU A 236 -13.86 3.96 -17.10
C LEU A 236 -13.31 2.53 -17.05
N LEU A 237 -12.89 2.12 -15.86
CA LEU A 237 -12.52 0.76 -15.51
C LEU A 237 -13.57 0.22 -14.54
N LYS A 238 -14.06 -0.99 -14.82
CA LYS A 238 -14.96 -1.74 -13.95
C LYS A 238 -14.25 -2.98 -13.43
N VAL A 239 -14.34 -3.25 -12.14
CA VAL A 239 -13.83 -4.49 -11.51
C VAL A 239 -15.00 -5.21 -10.87
N GLY A 240 -15.37 -6.37 -11.42
CA GLY A 240 -16.49 -7.17 -10.91
C GLY A 240 -16.10 -8.06 -9.73
N VAL A 241 -17.00 -8.13 -8.76
CA VAL A 241 -16.95 -9.01 -7.60
C VAL A 241 -17.77 -10.26 -7.93
N ASN A 242 -17.14 -11.44 -7.91
CA ASN A 242 -17.76 -12.71 -8.31
C ASN A 242 -17.91 -13.68 -7.12
N ASP A 243 -18.28 -13.17 -5.95
CA ASP A 243 -18.50 -13.95 -4.74
C ASP A 243 -19.87 -13.61 -4.15
N PHE A 244 -20.80 -14.56 -4.29
CA PHE A 244 -22.22 -14.39 -4.00
C PHE A 244 -22.71 -15.50 -3.08
N GLU A 245 -23.64 -15.16 -2.20
CA GLU A 245 -24.37 -16.08 -1.34
C GLU A 245 -25.88 -15.92 -1.56
N ARG A 246 -26.66 -16.88 -1.08
CA ARG A 246 -28.11 -16.84 -1.17
C ARG A 246 -28.69 -16.32 0.16
N SER A 247 -29.50 -15.28 0.11
CA SER A 247 -30.22 -14.75 1.26
C SER A 247 -31.24 -15.77 1.80
N PRO A 248 -31.71 -15.61 3.04
CA PRO A 248 -32.79 -16.45 3.61
C PRO A 248 -34.06 -16.47 2.73
N GLU A 249 -34.35 -15.38 2.03
CA GLU A 249 -35.48 -15.20 1.13
C GLU A 249 -35.23 -15.76 -0.28
N GLY A 250 -34.05 -16.34 -0.54
CA GLY A 250 -33.69 -16.98 -1.78
C GLY A 250 -33.07 -16.07 -2.85
N SER A 251 -32.86 -14.78 -2.55
CA SER A 251 -32.21 -13.84 -3.46
C SER A 251 -30.69 -14.03 -3.48
N LEU A 252 -30.03 -13.78 -4.61
CA LEU A 252 -28.56 -13.76 -4.68
C LEU A 252 -28.07 -12.39 -4.20
N MET A 253 -27.11 -12.39 -3.27
CA MET A 253 -26.48 -11.20 -2.71
C MET A 253 -24.96 -11.38 -2.72
N THR A 254 -24.21 -10.27 -2.76
CA THR A 254 -22.76 -10.34 -2.57
C THR A 254 -22.45 -10.85 -1.17
N SER A 255 -21.59 -11.86 -1.05
CA SER A 255 -21.22 -12.40 0.27
C SER A 255 -20.36 -11.41 1.06
N ALA A 256 -20.20 -11.63 2.37
CA ALA A 256 -19.26 -10.81 3.16
C ALA A 256 -17.82 -10.87 2.62
N GLU A 257 -17.41 -12.00 2.02
CA GLU A 257 -16.13 -12.11 1.31
C GLU A 257 -16.11 -11.27 0.04
N GLY A 258 -17.20 -11.29 -0.74
CA GLY A 258 -17.35 -10.48 -1.93
C GLY A 258 -17.26 -9.00 -1.62
N VAL A 259 -17.98 -8.53 -0.59
CA VAL A 259 -17.92 -7.13 -0.13
C VAL A 259 -16.48 -6.77 0.25
N ARG A 260 -15.80 -7.65 0.99
CA ARG A 260 -14.40 -7.46 1.36
C ARG A 260 -13.48 -7.41 0.15
N ALA A 261 -13.69 -8.26 -0.85
CA ALA A 261 -12.94 -8.29 -2.09
C ALA A 261 -13.10 -6.99 -2.89
N GLY A 262 -14.32 -6.44 -2.96
CA GLY A 262 -14.52 -5.14 -3.59
C GLY A 262 -13.79 -4.01 -2.86
N TRP A 263 -13.79 -3.99 -1.52
CA TRP A 263 -12.98 -3.03 -0.75
C TRP A 263 -11.46 -3.18 -0.99
N ARG A 264 -10.95 -4.41 -1.14
CA ARG A 264 -9.55 -4.67 -1.53
C ARG A 264 -9.21 -4.01 -2.87
N TYR A 265 -10.07 -4.19 -3.89
CA TYR A 265 -9.86 -3.59 -5.21
C TYR A 265 -9.98 -2.06 -5.17
N ALA A 266 -10.99 -1.53 -4.47
CA ALA A 266 -11.18 -0.09 -4.30
C ALA A 266 -9.97 0.58 -3.65
N HIS A 267 -9.45 0.02 -2.54
CA HIS A 267 -8.24 0.52 -1.89
C HIS A 267 -6.99 0.39 -2.75
N TRP A 268 -6.84 -0.71 -3.51
CA TRP A 268 -5.73 -0.86 -4.45
C TRP A 268 -5.78 0.20 -5.55
N LEU A 269 -6.97 0.51 -6.10
CA LEU A 269 -7.17 1.55 -7.13
C LEU A 269 -6.84 2.95 -6.60
N VAL A 270 -7.29 3.29 -5.37
CA VAL A 270 -6.92 4.54 -4.69
C VAL A 270 -5.41 4.62 -4.47
N SER A 271 -4.79 3.52 -4.05
CA SER A 271 -3.33 3.44 -3.82
C SER A 271 -2.52 3.65 -5.11
N HIS A 272 -3.06 3.23 -6.25
CA HIS A 272 -2.43 3.34 -7.57
C HIS A 272 -2.85 4.58 -8.35
N ALA A 273 -3.61 5.49 -7.72
CA ALA A 273 -4.26 6.58 -8.42
C ALA A 273 -3.27 7.60 -9.02
N LYS A 274 -2.20 7.97 -8.31
CA LYS A 274 -1.25 8.98 -8.82
C LYS A 274 -0.45 8.50 -10.05
N PRO A 275 0.15 7.30 -10.05
CA PRO A 275 0.88 6.80 -11.22
C PRO A 275 0.00 6.52 -12.44
N HIS A 276 -1.30 6.23 -12.23
CA HIS A 276 -2.20 5.81 -13.31
C HIS A 276 -3.32 6.80 -13.61
N GLY A 277 -3.31 7.98 -12.98
CA GLY A 277 -4.30 9.02 -13.23
C GLY A 277 -5.73 8.65 -12.86
N VAL A 278 -5.95 7.79 -11.85
CA VAL A 278 -7.30 7.55 -11.32
C VAL A 278 -7.75 8.83 -10.59
N LYS A 279 -8.89 9.38 -11.01
CA LYS A 279 -9.47 10.59 -10.42
C LYS A 279 -10.65 10.30 -9.51
N ARG A 280 -11.30 9.14 -9.67
CA ARG A 280 -12.50 8.75 -8.92
C ARG A 280 -12.57 7.24 -8.76
N VAL A 281 -13.01 6.78 -7.59
CA VAL A 281 -13.30 5.36 -7.31
C VAL A 281 -14.65 5.28 -6.59
N VAL A 282 -15.53 4.36 -7.02
CA VAL A 282 -16.84 4.12 -6.40
C VAL A 282 -17.00 2.65 -6.04
N TYR A 283 -17.45 2.39 -4.82
CA TYR A 283 -17.81 1.05 -4.36
C TYR A 283 -18.75 1.09 -3.15
N ASP A 284 -19.74 0.20 -3.08
CA ASP A 284 -20.66 0.02 -1.94
C ASP A 284 -21.28 1.34 -1.44
N GLY A 285 -21.75 2.17 -2.38
CA GLY A 285 -22.37 3.47 -2.08
C GLY A 285 -21.39 4.51 -1.50
N ARG A 286 -20.09 4.30 -1.71
CA ARG A 286 -19.02 5.24 -1.33
C ARG A 286 -18.27 5.71 -2.56
N GLU A 287 -17.92 6.99 -2.58
CA GLU A 287 -17.12 7.62 -3.63
C GLU A 287 -15.87 8.27 -3.04
N TRP A 288 -14.71 7.95 -3.59
CA TRP A 288 -13.47 8.69 -3.37
C TRP A 288 -13.11 9.51 -4.61
N THR A 289 -12.55 10.71 -4.40
CA THR A 289 -12.01 11.53 -5.50
C THR A 289 -10.58 11.98 -5.20
N ALA A 290 -9.72 11.97 -6.21
CA ALA A 290 -8.31 12.36 -6.10
C ALA A 290 -8.13 13.78 -5.56
N LYS A 291 -9.05 14.71 -5.89
CA LYS A 291 -8.98 16.12 -5.49
C LYS A 291 -9.25 16.32 -4.00
N ARG A 292 -10.23 15.61 -3.43
CA ARG A 292 -10.61 15.78 -2.02
C ARG A 292 -9.89 14.79 -1.10
N GLY A 293 -9.63 13.60 -1.60
CA GLY A 293 -8.97 12.51 -0.91
C GLY A 293 -9.84 11.74 0.07
N ASP A 294 -11.07 12.18 0.38
CA ASP A 294 -12.01 11.53 1.31
C ASP A 294 -13.05 10.66 0.59
N TRP A 295 -13.60 9.70 1.34
CA TRP A 295 -14.75 8.89 0.91
C TRP A 295 -16.07 9.54 1.32
N LYS A 296 -16.95 9.78 0.35
CA LYS A 296 -18.29 10.32 0.55
C LYS A 296 -19.32 9.24 0.40
N ARG A 297 -20.41 9.35 1.16
CA ARG A 297 -21.60 8.51 0.95
C ARG A 297 -22.38 9.03 -0.26
N LEU A 298 -22.70 8.13 -1.18
CA LEU A 298 -23.59 8.37 -2.30
C LEU A 298 -25.06 8.11 -1.89
N PRO A 299 -26.04 8.60 -2.65
CA PRO A 299 -27.45 8.24 -2.47
C PRO A 299 -27.65 6.72 -2.47
N ASP A 300 -28.63 6.22 -1.70
CA ASP A 300 -28.88 4.79 -1.60
C ASP A 300 -29.28 4.15 -2.96
N SER A 301 -29.80 4.95 -3.91
CA SER A 301 -30.08 4.52 -5.29
C SER A 301 -28.83 4.10 -6.08
N ASP A 302 -27.67 4.62 -5.67
CA ASP A 302 -26.39 4.43 -6.37
C ASP A 302 -25.52 3.40 -5.63
N ARG A 303 -26.09 2.72 -4.63
CA ARG A 303 -25.40 1.69 -3.86
C ARG A 303 -25.31 0.41 -4.69
N GLY A 304 -24.09 -0.05 -4.94
CA GLY A 304 -23.80 -1.34 -5.55
C GLY A 304 -22.52 -1.94 -4.98
N ASP A 305 -22.56 -3.22 -4.61
CA ASP A 305 -21.47 -3.99 -4.01
C ASP A 305 -20.90 -5.08 -4.95
N THR A 306 -21.51 -5.24 -6.12
CA THR A 306 -21.15 -6.24 -7.12
C THR A 306 -19.97 -5.80 -8.01
N GLN A 307 -19.61 -4.52 -7.98
CA GLN A 307 -18.56 -3.96 -8.83
C GLN A 307 -17.92 -2.71 -8.24
N VAL A 308 -16.62 -2.58 -8.44
CA VAL A 308 -15.85 -1.35 -8.19
C VAL A 308 -15.71 -0.60 -9.50
N LEU A 309 -16.01 0.70 -9.51
CA LEU A 309 -15.80 1.57 -10.66
C LEU A 309 -14.61 2.50 -10.39
N ALA A 310 -13.71 2.64 -11.35
CA ALA A 310 -12.62 3.61 -11.31
C ALA A 310 -12.61 4.43 -12.59
N GLU A 311 -12.57 5.75 -12.44
CA GLU A 311 -12.49 6.69 -13.56
C GLU A 311 -11.09 7.31 -13.59
N VAL A 312 -10.47 7.33 -14.76
CA VAL A 312 -9.18 7.99 -14.98
C VAL A 312 -9.37 9.39 -15.58
N HIS A 313 -8.30 10.19 -15.55
CA HIS A 313 -8.27 11.44 -16.30
C HIS A 313 -8.30 11.15 -17.81
N ALA A 314 -9.14 11.88 -18.54
CA ALA A 314 -9.15 11.84 -20.01
C ALA A 314 -7.83 12.37 -20.59
N ASP A 315 -7.60 12.02 -21.86
CA ASP A 315 -6.54 12.61 -22.68
C ASP A 315 -6.73 14.13 -22.81
N VAL A 316 -5.63 14.85 -23.05
CA VAL A 316 -5.61 16.32 -23.17
C VAL A 316 -5.77 16.74 -24.62
#